data_AF-Q7U9P7-F1
#
_entry.id   AF-Q7U9P7-F1
#
_cell.length_a   1.000
_cell.length_b   1.000
_cell.length_c   1.000
_cell.angle_alpha   90.00
_cell.angle_beta   90.00
_cell.angle_gamma   90.00
#
_symmetry.space_group_name_H-M   'P 1'
#
loop_
_entity.id
_entity.type
_entity.pdbx_description
1 polymer ?
#
loop_
_entity_poly.entity_id
_entity_poly.type
_entity_poly.pdbx_seq_one_letter_code
_entity_poly.pdbx_strand_id
1 'polypeptide(L)'
;MSDELQPAEQPPTTDQPPVADEANTAVEAPPESDPRTHRFECRSCGYVYDPEEGVKKVGIEAGTAFDDLDPAGFRCPVCRSRKPAFRDIGPRTKASGFEENLNFGIGVNRMTPGQKNVLIFGGLALAFAFFLSLYSLR
;
A
#
# COMPACT_ATOMS: atom_id res chain seq x y z
N MET A 1 -22.83 33.69 19.45
CA MET A 1 -21.70 32.87 19.93
C MET A 1 -21.10 32.23 18.71
N SER A 2 -20.04 32.88 18.23
CA SER A 2 -19.25 32.45 17.08
C SER A 2 -18.17 31.54 17.64
N ASP A 3 -18.27 30.24 17.43
CA ASP A 3 -17.18 29.32 17.75
C ASP A 3 -16.38 29.10 16.46
N GLU A 4 -15.19 29.69 16.49
CA GLU A 4 -14.17 29.66 15.45
C GLU A 4 -13.62 28.24 15.23
N LEU A 5 -13.23 27.97 13.99
CA LEU A 5 -12.47 26.78 13.60
C LEU A 5 -11.14 26.69 14.36
N GLN A 6 -10.78 25.47 14.77
CA GLN A 6 -9.37 25.08 14.96
C GLN A 6 -9.06 23.87 14.06
N PRO A 7 -8.23 24.01 13.01
CA PRO A 7 -7.68 22.89 12.26
C PRO A 7 -6.66 22.15 13.12
N ALA A 8 -6.75 20.81 13.21
CA ALA A 8 -5.75 20.01 13.89
C ALA A 8 -4.44 19.99 13.07
N GLU A 9 -3.40 20.59 13.63
CA GLU A 9 -2.01 20.51 13.15
C GLU A 9 -1.49 19.06 13.19
N GLN A 10 -0.91 18.62 12.07
CA GLN A 10 -0.20 17.34 11.94
C GLN A 10 1.22 17.47 12.53
N PRO A 11 1.70 16.49 13.33
CA PRO A 11 3.07 16.50 13.83
C PRO A 11 4.09 16.11 12.73
N PRO A 12 5.38 16.50 12.90
CA PRO A 12 6.34 16.64 11.82
C PRO A 12 6.94 15.32 11.31
N THR A 13 7.18 15.30 10.00
CA THR A 13 7.97 14.32 9.27
C THR A 13 9.46 14.45 9.58
N THR A 14 10.07 13.44 10.19
CA THR A 14 11.49 13.10 9.98
C THR A 14 11.74 11.66 10.43
N ASP A 15 12.22 10.81 9.51
CA ASP A 15 13.20 9.72 9.71
C ASP A 15 13.04 8.63 8.64
N GLN A 16 13.58 8.90 7.46
CA GLN A 16 14.18 7.85 6.64
C GLN A 16 15.70 7.96 6.80
N PRO A 17 16.37 6.86 7.12
CA PRO A 17 17.75 6.63 6.68
C PRO A 17 17.82 5.53 5.59
N PRO A 18 18.93 5.47 4.83
CA PRO A 18 18.89 5.29 3.39
C PRO A 18 19.49 3.94 2.90
N VAL A 19 19.57 3.84 1.56
CA VAL A 19 20.35 2.95 0.67
C VAL A 19 19.96 1.46 0.63
N ALA A 20 20.14 0.73 -0.46
CA ALA A 20 20.26 0.94 -1.91
C ALA A 20 20.40 -0.49 -2.45
N ASP A 21 19.77 -0.81 -3.58
CA ASP A 21 20.38 -1.47 -4.74
C ASP A 21 19.33 -2.20 -5.58
N GLU A 22 19.35 -1.85 -6.87
CA GLU A 22 18.63 -2.47 -7.96
C GLU A 22 19.22 -3.86 -8.25
N ALA A 23 18.37 -4.89 -8.41
CA ALA A 23 18.68 -6.02 -9.29
C ALA A 23 17.40 -6.78 -9.66
N ASN A 24 16.89 -6.48 -10.85
CA ASN A 24 16.34 -7.43 -11.81
C ASN A 24 15.78 -8.75 -11.23
N THR A 25 14.51 -8.75 -10.84
CA THR A 25 13.71 -9.98 -10.84
C THR A 25 12.53 -9.71 -11.74
N ALA A 26 12.55 -10.33 -12.92
CA ALA A 26 11.36 -10.51 -13.72
C ALA A 26 10.25 -10.98 -12.78
N VAL A 27 9.11 -10.28 -12.77
CA VAL A 27 7.94 -10.69 -12.00
C VAL A 27 7.37 -11.93 -12.69
N GLU A 28 8.04 -13.05 -12.43
CA GLU A 28 7.42 -14.35 -12.34
C GLU A 28 6.29 -14.22 -11.32
N ALA A 29 5.15 -14.85 -11.62
CA ALA A 29 3.94 -14.77 -10.80
C ALA A 29 4.28 -14.89 -9.31
N PRO A 30 3.65 -14.12 -8.40
CA PRO A 30 4.03 -14.11 -7.00
C PRO A 30 4.08 -15.56 -6.49
N PRO A 31 5.14 -15.98 -5.77
CA PRO A 31 5.09 -17.25 -5.06
C PRO A 31 3.82 -17.23 -4.21
N GLU A 32 3.05 -18.33 -4.24
CA GLU A 32 1.83 -18.47 -3.46
C GLU A 32 2.07 -17.92 -2.05
N SER A 33 1.48 -16.77 -1.73
CA SER A 33 1.79 -16.06 -0.50
C SER A 33 1.26 -16.87 0.68
N ASP A 34 2.11 -17.10 1.70
CA ASP A 34 1.71 -17.87 2.88
C ASP A 34 0.53 -17.15 3.59
N PRO A 35 -0.66 -17.78 3.68
CA PRO A 35 -1.83 -17.19 4.33
C PRO A 35 -1.59 -16.79 5.78
N ARG A 36 -0.62 -17.39 6.47
CA ARG A 36 -0.28 -17.08 7.86
C ARG A 36 0.32 -15.68 8.03
N THR A 37 0.86 -15.12 6.95
CA THR A 37 1.41 -13.75 6.88
C THR A 37 0.39 -12.71 6.44
N HIS A 38 -0.82 -13.13 6.07
CA HIS A 38 -1.85 -12.22 5.57
C HIS A 38 -2.41 -11.34 6.69
N ARG A 39 -2.84 -10.14 6.30
CA ARG A 39 -3.57 -9.23 7.18
C ARG A 39 -5.07 -9.52 7.12
N PHE A 40 -5.76 -9.23 8.21
CA PHE A 40 -7.18 -9.52 8.35
C PHE A 40 -7.95 -8.27 8.76
N GLU A 41 -8.99 -7.91 8.01
CA GLU A 41 -9.83 -6.76 8.30
C GLU A 41 -11.14 -7.18 8.97
N CYS A 42 -11.50 -6.51 10.08
CA CYS A 42 -12.76 -6.69 10.76
C CYS A 42 -13.90 -6.05 9.97
N ARG A 43 -14.82 -6.86 9.42
CA ARG A 43 -15.97 -6.36 8.65
C ARG A 43 -16.94 -5.50 9.47
N SER A 44 -16.89 -5.58 10.79
CA SER A 44 -17.77 -4.79 11.67
C SER A 44 -17.29 -3.35 11.89
N CYS A 45 -15.98 -3.06 11.75
CA CYS A 45 -15.44 -1.74 12.11
C CYS A 45 -14.23 -1.27 11.28
N GLY A 46 -13.69 -2.08 10.38
CA GLY A 46 -12.52 -1.74 9.56
C GLY A 46 -11.17 -1.90 10.25
N TYR A 47 -11.10 -2.41 11.48
CA TYR A 47 -9.83 -2.69 12.15
C TYR A 47 -9.03 -3.76 11.38
N VAL A 48 -7.77 -3.47 11.06
CA VAL A 48 -6.85 -4.41 10.42
C VAL A 48 -5.92 -5.03 11.46
N TYR A 49 -5.95 -6.36 11.55
CA TYR A 49 -4.97 -7.16 12.25
C TYR A 49 -3.78 -7.43 11.33
N ASP A 50 -2.58 -7.06 11.78
CA ASP A 50 -1.32 -7.35 11.10
C ASP A 50 -0.51 -8.36 11.93
N PRO A 51 -0.23 -9.57 11.42
CA PRO A 51 0.60 -10.56 12.12
C PRO A 51 1.97 -10.03 12.50
N GLU A 52 2.60 -9.17 11.69
CA GLU A 52 3.93 -8.62 11.97
C GLU A 52 3.93 -7.66 13.15
N GLU A 53 2.82 -6.97 13.40
CA GLU A 53 2.69 -6.00 14.48
C GLU A 53 2.09 -6.62 15.75
N GLY A 54 1.28 -7.66 15.60
CA GLY A 54 0.49 -8.24 16.69
C GLY A 54 -0.48 -7.21 17.29
N VAL A 55 -0.88 -7.40 18.55
CA VAL A 55 -1.73 -6.45 19.27
C VAL A 55 -1.33 -6.36 20.74
N LYS A 56 -0.34 -5.51 21.03
CA LYS A 56 0.21 -5.29 22.38
C LYS A 56 -0.86 -4.98 23.45
N LYS A 57 -1.90 -4.23 23.08
CA LYS A 57 -2.99 -3.82 23.99
C LYS A 57 -3.78 -5.00 24.57
N VAL A 58 -3.81 -6.13 23.87
CA VAL A 58 -4.52 -7.35 24.31
C VAL A 58 -3.56 -8.53 24.51
N GLY A 59 -2.24 -8.26 24.55
CA GLY A 59 -1.22 -9.28 24.81
C GLY A 59 -0.91 -10.21 23.64
N ILE A 60 -1.22 -9.83 22.40
CA ILE A 60 -0.83 -10.58 21.20
C ILE A 60 0.53 -10.09 20.73
N GLU A 61 1.51 -10.98 20.67
CA GLU A 61 2.88 -10.67 20.25
C GLU A 61 3.00 -10.49 18.73
N ALA A 62 4.00 -9.71 18.32
CA ALA A 62 4.41 -9.60 16.92
C ALA A 62 4.84 -10.97 16.38
N GLY A 63 4.49 -11.26 15.13
CA GLY A 63 4.69 -12.55 14.47
C GLY A 63 3.58 -13.58 14.72
N THR A 64 2.54 -13.25 15.49
CA THR A 64 1.42 -14.17 15.72
C THR A 64 0.52 -14.22 14.48
N ALA A 65 0.40 -15.38 13.82
CA ALA A 65 -0.51 -15.53 12.68
C ALA A 65 -1.97 -15.39 13.12
N PHE A 66 -2.83 -14.88 12.24
CA PHE A 66 -4.26 -14.77 12.57
C PHE A 66 -4.89 -16.13 12.88
N ASP A 67 -4.44 -17.19 12.21
CA ASP A 67 -4.89 -18.56 12.45
C ASP A 67 -4.57 -19.05 13.88
N ASP A 68 -3.47 -18.58 14.45
CA ASP A 68 -3.03 -18.98 15.80
C ASP A 68 -3.83 -18.27 16.91
N LEU A 69 -4.65 -17.27 16.58
CA LEU A 69 -5.53 -16.60 17.53
C LEU A 69 -6.66 -17.53 18.00
N ASP A 70 -6.88 -17.61 19.31
CA ASP A 70 -7.99 -18.39 19.86
C ASP A 70 -9.35 -17.86 19.37
N PRO A 71 -10.15 -18.66 18.62
CA PRO A 71 -11.45 -18.22 18.12
C PRO A 71 -12.47 -17.92 19.23
N ALA A 72 -12.33 -18.54 20.40
CA ALA A 72 -13.24 -18.35 21.53
C ALA A 72 -12.89 -17.10 22.34
N GLY A 73 -11.61 -16.83 22.56
CA GLY A 73 -11.09 -15.72 23.36
C GLY A 73 -10.81 -14.43 22.59
N PHE A 74 -10.37 -14.52 21.32
CA PHE A 74 -10.02 -13.32 20.55
C PHE A 74 -11.24 -12.44 20.29
N ARG A 75 -11.08 -11.14 20.55
CA ARG A 75 -12.07 -10.10 20.28
C ARG A 75 -11.38 -8.95 19.58
N CYS A 76 -12.05 -8.37 18.59
CA CYS A 76 -11.56 -7.16 17.94
C CYS A 76 -11.29 -6.07 19.00
N PRO A 77 -10.09 -5.47 19.04
CA PRO A 77 -9.73 -4.47 20.05
C PRO A 77 -10.53 -3.17 19.91
N VAL A 78 -11.19 -2.95 18.76
CA VAL A 78 -12.01 -1.77 18.49
C VAL A 78 -13.48 -2.03 18.81
N CYS A 79 -14.09 -3.03 18.19
CA CYS A 79 -15.55 -3.24 18.27
C CYS A 79 -15.98 -4.48 19.06
N ARG A 80 -15.03 -5.28 19.55
CA ARG A 80 -15.27 -6.55 20.28
C ARG A 80 -15.98 -7.65 19.49
N SER A 81 -16.06 -7.55 18.16
CA SER A 81 -16.51 -8.66 17.31
C SER A 81 -15.59 -9.88 17.44
N ARG A 82 -16.14 -11.07 17.20
CA ARG A 82 -15.41 -12.35 17.27
C ARG A 82 -14.53 -12.57 16.02
N LYS A 83 -13.57 -13.50 16.11
CA LYS A 83 -12.67 -13.92 15.01
C LYS A 83 -13.38 -14.13 13.64
N PRO A 84 -14.58 -14.74 13.56
CA PRO A 84 -15.26 -14.95 12.27
C PRO A 84 -15.73 -13.67 11.56
N ALA A 85 -15.75 -12.52 12.24
CA ALA A 85 -16.10 -11.24 11.61
C ALA A 85 -14.96 -10.67 10.75
N PHE A 86 -13.77 -11.29 10.77
CA PHE A 86 -12.61 -10.84 10.02
C PHE A 86 -12.58 -11.47 8.63
N ARG A 87 -11.99 -10.75 7.68
CA ARG A 87 -11.76 -11.17 6.30
C ARG A 87 -10.29 -11.04 5.97
N ASP A 88 -9.75 -12.05 5.31
CA ASP A 88 -8.43 -11.97 4.68
C ASP A 88 -8.43 -10.87 3.61
N ILE A 89 -7.50 -9.93 3.72
CA ILE A 89 -7.26 -8.84 2.76
C ILE A 89 -5.93 -9.01 2.01
N GLY A 90 -5.22 -10.12 2.22
CA GLY A 90 -3.98 -10.50 1.55
C GLY A 90 -2.71 -10.08 2.30
N PRO A 91 -1.54 -10.33 1.68
CA PRO A 91 -0.23 -10.02 2.27
C PRO A 91 -0.01 -8.52 2.43
N ARG A 92 1.00 -8.16 3.23
CA ARG A 92 1.30 -6.76 3.54
C ARG A 92 1.59 -5.90 2.30
N THR A 93 2.17 -6.53 1.28
CA THR A 93 2.57 -5.97 -0.02
C THR A 93 1.43 -5.81 -1.02
N LYS A 94 0.25 -6.39 -0.77
CA LYS A 94 -0.90 -6.21 -1.67
C LYS A 94 -1.34 -4.75 -1.63
N ALA A 95 -1.44 -4.12 -2.79
CA ALA A 95 -1.87 -2.73 -2.90
C ALA A 95 -3.28 -2.56 -2.30
N SER A 96 -3.44 -1.58 -1.40
CA SER A 96 -4.75 -1.20 -0.85
C SER A 96 -5.59 -0.54 -1.94
N GLY A 97 -6.29 -1.34 -2.72
CA GLY A 97 -7.14 -0.86 -3.81
C GLY A 97 -7.74 -2.01 -4.61
N PHE A 98 -8.62 -1.65 -5.54
CA PHE A 98 -9.12 -2.58 -6.54
C PHE A 98 -8.00 -2.90 -7.53
N GLU A 99 -7.64 -4.17 -7.70
CA GLU A 99 -6.64 -4.61 -8.68
C GLU A 99 -7.06 -4.19 -10.11
N GLU A 100 -8.35 -4.03 -10.33
CA GLU A 100 -8.95 -3.50 -11.55
C GLU A 100 -8.55 -2.03 -11.82
N ASN A 101 -8.28 -1.21 -10.79
CA ASN A 101 -7.86 0.18 -10.98
C ASN A 101 -6.45 0.28 -11.59
N LEU A 102 -5.60 -0.72 -11.36
CA LEU A 102 -4.27 -0.79 -11.99
C LEU A 102 -4.39 -0.86 -13.53
N ASN A 103 -5.52 -1.33 -14.07
CA ASN A 103 -5.80 -1.39 -15.50
C ASN A 103 -6.45 -0.14 -16.08
N PHE A 104 -6.85 0.83 -15.26
CA PHE A 104 -7.60 1.98 -15.74
C PHE A 104 -6.72 2.88 -16.62
N GLY A 105 -7.28 3.42 -17.70
CA GLY A 105 -6.62 4.36 -18.60
C GLY A 105 -5.73 3.70 -19.67
N ILE A 106 -4.66 4.38 -20.07
CA ILE A 106 -3.78 4.00 -21.18
C ILE A 106 -2.62 3.08 -20.77
N GLY A 107 -2.77 2.34 -19.67
CA GLY A 107 -1.76 1.39 -19.18
C GLY A 107 -0.61 2.01 -18.37
N VAL A 108 -0.56 3.33 -18.20
CA VAL A 108 0.45 4.00 -17.36
C VAL A 108 0.34 3.64 -15.88
N ASN A 109 -0.84 3.22 -15.40
CA ASN A 109 -1.03 2.84 -13.99
C ASN A 109 -0.24 1.58 -13.58
N ARG A 110 0.13 0.72 -14.54
CA ARG A 110 0.95 -0.49 -14.31
C ARG A 110 2.45 -0.25 -14.38
N MET A 111 2.88 0.91 -14.86
CA MET A 111 4.30 1.20 -15.02
C MET A 111 4.96 1.47 -13.67
N THR A 112 6.20 1.01 -13.55
CA THR A 112 7.06 1.39 -12.42
C THR A 112 7.30 2.89 -12.40
N PRO A 113 7.60 3.50 -11.24
CA PRO A 113 7.91 4.92 -11.15
C PRO A 113 9.03 5.35 -12.14
N GLY A 114 10.06 4.51 -12.31
CA GLY A 114 11.16 4.76 -13.26
C GLY A 114 10.69 4.77 -14.72
N GLN A 115 9.90 3.78 -15.14
CA GLN A 115 9.34 3.73 -16.50
C GLN A 115 8.44 4.92 -16.80
N LYS A 116 7.62 5.36 -15.83
CA LYS A 116 6.79 6.57 -15.95
C LYS A 116 7.65 7.81 -16.19
N ASN A 117 8.72 7.96 -15.41
CA ASN A 117 9.62 9.10 -15.55
C ASN A 117 10.30 9.11 -16.92
N VAL A 118 10.79 7.97 -17.40
CA VAL A 118 11.39 7.86 -18.73
C VAL A 118 10.40 8.22 -19.83
N LEU A 119 9.15 7.75 -19.73
CA LEU A 119 8.11 8.07 -20.71
C LEU A 119 7.78 9.57 -20.72
N ILE A 120 7.62 10.18 -19.53
CA ILE A 120 7.29 11.61 -19.39
C ILE A 120 8.44 12.48 -19.91
N PHE A 121 9.65 12.31 -19.37
CA PHE A 121 10.78 13.16 -19.70
C PHE A 121 11.32 12.87 -21.10
N GLY A 122 11.32 11.61 -21.55
CA GLY A 122 11.68 11.24 -22.91
C GLY A 122 10.70 11.83 -23.93
N GLY A 123 9.39 11.76 -23.66
CA GLY A 123 8.37 12.37 -24.51
C GLY A 123 8.50 13.89 -24.59
N LEU A 124 8.72 14.57 -23.45
CA LEU A 124 8.95 16.01 -23.42
C LEU A 124 10.23 16.41 -24.18
N ALA A 125 11.33 15.68 -23.99
CA ALA A 125 12.59 15.95 -24.68
C ALA A 125 12.47 15.75 -26.19
N LEU A 126 11.77 14.69 -26.63
CA LEU A 126 11.52 14.42 -28.04
C LEU A 126 10.62 15.50 -28.67
N ALA A 127 9.55 15.91 -27.98
CA ALA A 127 8.68 16.99 -28.43
C ALA A 127 9.44 18.31 -28.56
N PHE A 128 10.31 18.62 -27.59
CA PHE A 128 11.18 19.79 -27.62
C PHE A 128 12.16 19.74 -28.80
N ALA A 129 12.81 18.59 -29.02
CA ALA A 129 13.71 18.40 -30.16
C ALA A 129 12.98 18.55 -31.51
N PHE A 130 11.76 18.01 -31.63
CA PHE A 130 10.94 18.18 -32.83
C PHE A 130 10.57 19.65 -33.05
N PHE A 131 10.18 20.35 -31.99
CA PHE A 131 9.86 21.78 -32.06
C PHE A 131 11.08 22.59 -32.54
N LEU A 132 12.27 22.36 -31.98
CA LEU A 132 13.52 22.98 -32.44
C LEU A 132 13.88 22.62 -33.89
N SER A 133 13.63 21.37 -34.29
CA SER A 133 13.84 20.93 -35.67
C SER A 133 13.00 21.74 -36.66
N LEU A 134 11.76 22.11 -36.31
CA LEU A 134 10.90 22.93 -37.17
C LEU A 134 11.44 24.36 -37.36
N TYR A 135 12.11 24.95 -36.37
CA TYR A 135 12.79 26.25 -36.55
C TYR A 135 13.99 26.16 -37.48
N SER A 136 14.51 24.97 -37.73
CA SER A 136 15.64 24.72 -38.63
C SER A 136 15.20 24.47 -40.07
N LEU A 137 13.89 24.24 -40.31
CA LEU A 137 13.30 24.22 -41.65
C LEU A 137 13.07 25.67 -42.10
N ARG A 138 14.04 26.22 -42.81
CA ARG A 138 13.95 27.50 -43.51
C ARG A 138 14.05 27.29 -45.01
#